data_AF-A0A939NTC7-F1
#
_entry.id   AF-A0A939NTC7-F1
#
_cell.length_a   1.000
_cell.length_b   1.000
_cell.length_c   1.000
_cell.angle_alpha   90.00
_cell.angle_beta   90.00
_cell.angle_gamma   90.00
#
_symmetry.space_group_name_H-M   'P 1'
#
loop_
_entity.id
_entity.type
_entity.pdbx_description
1 polymer ?
#
loop_
_entity_poly.entity_id
_entity_poly.type
_entity_poly.pdbx_seq_one_letter_code
_entity_poly.pdbx_strand_id
1 'polypeptide(L)'
;MLKVLFPKSSGDYEYSRFGAELEFFARWLLAAGYLPAAAGRHVHRLKCILEATGALQCGQSVEEAELDEAIALVSGALRHASTERAYRRFLKAEGRLEETKPQRPVEQLLLRYREYLLDVRGLYQRERSLTLFEVSKSVEF
;
A
#
# COMPACT_ATOMS: atom_id res chain seq x y z
N MET A 1 -9.76 -17.21 6.15
CA MET A 1 -10.43 -15.98 6.63
C MET A 1 -11.70 -15.68 5.85
N LEU A 2 -11.73 -15.96 4.54
CA LEU A 2 -12.92 -15.77 3.71
C LEU A 2 -14.17 -16.48 4.24
N LYS A 3 -14.05 -17.72 4.76
CA LYS A 3 -15.16 -18.44 5.42
C LYS A 3 -15.76 -17.72 6.64
N VAL A 4 -14.95 -16.91 7.33
CA VAL A 4 -15.41 -16.12 8.49
C VAL A 4 -16.17 -14.88 8.03
N LEU A 5 -15.68 -14.21 6.98
CA LEU A 5 -16.29 -12.98 6.45
C LEU A 5 -17.52 -13.26 5.58
N PHE A 6 -17.55 -14.40 4.88
CA PHE A 6 -18.61 -14.79 3.95
C PHE A 6 -19.04 -16.24 4.18
N PRO A 7 -19.76 -16.55 5.27
CA PRO A 7 -20.09 -17.93 5.62
C PRO A 7 -20.90 -18.68 4.56
N LYS A 8 -21.71 -17.96 3.77
CA LYS A 8 -22.60 -18.53 2.75
C LYS A 8 -22.02 -18.55 1.34
N SER A 9 -21.04 -17.70 1.05
CA SER A 9 -20.53 -17.47 -0.30
C SER A 9 -19.00 -17.52 -0.38
N SER A 10 -18.32 -18.09 0.62
CA SER A 10 -16.86 -18.15 0.64
C SER A 10 -16.27 -18.85 -0.59
N GLY A 11 -16.98 -19.83 -1.16
CA GLY A 11 -16.59 -20.51 -2.39
C GLY A 11 -16.39 -19.54 -3.57
N ASP A 12 -17.28 -18.56 -3.73
CA ASP A 12 -17.19 -17.56 -4.82
C ASP A 12 -15.94 -16.69 -4.73
N TYR A 13 -15.35 -16.58 -3.54
CA TYR A 13 -14.11 -15.84 -3.33
C TYR A 13 -12.91 -16.77 -3.45
N GLU A 14 -12.95 -17.95 -2.83
CA GLU A 14 -11.88 -18.95 -2.85
C GLU A 14 -11.57 -19.46 -4.27
N TYR A 15 -12.60 -19.68 -5.09
CA TYR A 15 -12.43 -20.16 -6.47
C TYR A 15 -12.20 -19.05 -7.50
N SER A 16 -12.27 -17.78 -7.09
CA SER A 16 -11.96 -16.67 -8.00
C SER A 16 -10.46 -16.69 -8.34
N ARG A 17 -10.09 -16.14 -9.51
CA ARG A 17 -8.68 -15.93 -9.91
C ARG A 17 -7.87 -15.18 -8.84
N PHE A 18 -8.53 -14.37 -8.02
CA PHE A 18 -7.92 -13.54 -6.99
C PHE A 18 -8.07 -14.11 -5.58
N GLY A 19 -8.52 -15.36 -5.42
CA GLY A 19 -8.87 -15.93 -4.12
C GLY A 19 -7.75 -15.86 -3.08
N ALA A 20 -6.51 -16.12 -3.50
CA ALA A 20 -5.34 -15.99 -2.62
C ALA A 20 -5.13 -14.55 -2.14
N GLU A 21 -5.17 -13.57 -3.04
CA GLU A 21 -5.00 -12.15 -2.71
C GLU A 21 -6.11 -11.67 -1.76
N LEU A 22 -7.35 -12.05 -2.04
CA LEU A 22 -8.51 -11.70 -1.21
C LEU A 22 -8.42 -12.32 0.19
N GLU A 23 -7.88 -13.53 0.30
CA GLU A 23 -7.63 -14.20 1.58
C GLU A 23 -6.50 -13.52 2.39
N PHE A 24 -5.40 -13.12 1.74
CA PHE A 24 -4.34 -12.35 2.39
C PHE A 24 -4.83 -10.98 2.86
N PHE A 25 -5.56 -10.27 1.99
CA PHE A 25 -6.13 -8.98 2.34
C PHE A 25 -7.15 -9.08 3.48
N ALA A 26 -8.01 -10.10 3.47
CA ALA A 26 -8.97 -10.35 4.55
C ALA A 26 -8.27 -10.58 5.90
N ARG A 27 -7.19 -11.37 5.91
CA ARG A 27 -6.39 -11.62 7.11
C ARG A 27 -5.73 -10.35 7.63
N TRP A 28 -5.13 -9.58 6.73
CA TRP A 28 -4.51 -8.31 7.06
C TRP A 28 -5.50 -7.30 7.64
N LEU A 29 -6.70 -7.19 7.07
CA LEU A 29 -7.75 -6.28 7.58
C LEU A 29 -8.13 -6.61 9.02
N LEU A 30 -8.35 -7.89 9.32
CA LEU A 30 -8.70 -8.33 10.68
C LEU A 30 -7.54 -8.08 11.66
N ALA A 31 -6.30 -8.38 11.26
CA ALA A 31 -5.11 -8.10 12.06
C ALA A 31 -4.91 -6.59 12.30
N ALA A 32 -5.27 -5.74 11.33
CA ALA A 32 -5.25 -4.29 11.45
C ALA A 32 -6.41 -3.72 12.29
N GLY A 33 -7.28 -4.58 12.85
CA GLY A 33 -8.37 -4.18 13.75
C GLY A 33 -9.67 -3.79 13.07
N TYR A 34 -9.84 -4.09 11.77
CA TYR A 34 -11.13 -3.85 11.11
C TYR A 34 -12.18 -4.82 11.63
N LEU A 35 -13.39 -4.30 11.88
CA LEU A 35 -14.54 -5.14 12.22
C LEU A 35 -14.87 -6.10 11.06
N PRO A 36 -15.32 -7.34 11.32
CA PRO A 36 -15.63 -8.32 10.27
C PRO A 36 -16.58 -7.81 9.19
N ALA A 37 -17.62 -7.05 9.57
CA ALA A 37 -18.55 -6.44 8.60
C ALA A 37 -17.89 -5.39 7.68
N ALA A 38 -16.94 -4.61 8.21
CA ALA A 38 -16.17 -3.66 7.41
C ALA A 38 -15.16 -4.39 6.51
N ALA A 39 -14.49 -5.40 7.05
CA ALA A 39 -13.54 -6.23 6.30
C ALA A 39 -14.24 -6.92 5.12
N GLY A 40 -15.41 -7.52 5.34
CA GLY A 40 -16.21 -8.14 4.27
C GLY A 40 -16.56 -7.15 3.15
N ARG A 41 -17.00 -5.93 3.48
CA ARG A 41 -17.27 -4.90 2.45
C ARG A 41 -16.02 -4.53 1.65
N HIS A 42 -14.87 -4.39 2.31
CA HIS A 42 -13.62 -4.08 1.62
C HIS A 42 -13.18 -5.22 0.69
N VAL A 43 -13.26 -6.48 1.15
CA VAL A 43 -12.92 -7.65 0.34
C VAL A 43 -13.85 -7.79 -0.87
N HIS A 44 -15.16 -7.61 -0.68
CA HIS A 44 -16.12 -7.64 -1.78
C HIS A 44 -15.82 -6.58 -2.84
N ARG A 45 -15.61 -5.33 -2.42
CA ARG A 45 -15.29 -4.22 -3.33
C ARG A 45 -13.96 -4.45 -4.04
N LEU A 46 -12.94 -4.95 -3.34
CA LEU A 46 -11.66 -5.28 -3.95
C LEU A 46 -11.82 -6.36 -5.03
N LYS A 47 -12.60 -7.41 -4.76
CA LYS A 47 -12.92 -8.44 -5.77
C LYS A 47 -13.47 -7.79 -7.05
N CYS A 48 -14.47 -6.92 -6.94
CA CYS A 48 -15.04 -6.23 -8.10
C CYS A 48 -14.02 -5.36 -8.86
N ILE A 49 -13.13 -4.66 -8.14
CA ILE A 49 -12.06 -3.85 -8.74
C ILE A 49 -11.06 -4.74 -9.50
N LEU A 50 -10.64 -5.85 -8.90
CA LEU A 50 -9.67 -6.78 -9.51
C LEU A 50 -10.26 -7.48 -10.74
N GLU A 51 -11.53 -7.88 -10.68
CA GLU A 51 -12.24 -8.47 -11.82
C GLU A 51 -12.43 -7.46 -12.96
N ALA A 52 -12.67 -6.19 -12.65
CA ALA A 52 -12.81 -5.14 -13.66
C ALA A 52 -11.48 -4.71 -14.29
N THR A 53 -10.38 -4.77 -13.54
CA THR A 53 -9.05 -4.37 -14.04
C THR A 53 -8.39 -5.49 -14.85
N GLY A 54 -8.54 -6.75 -14.45
CA GLY A 54 -8.10 -7.96 -15.20
C GLY A 54 -6.58 -8.12 -15.40
N ALA A 55 -5.83 -7.03 -15.35
CA ALA A 55 -4.40 -6.89 -15.67
C ALA A 55 -3.50 -6.81 -14.43
N LEU A 56 -4.03 -6.44 -13.26
CA LEU A 56 -3.24 -6.36 -12.03
C LEU A 56 -2.73 -7.75 -11.63
N GLN A 57 -1.40 -7.92 -11.69
CA GLN A 57 -0.73 -9.15 -11.29
C GLN A 57 -0.66 -9.23 -9.76
N CYS A 58 -1.63 -9.91 -9.16
CA CYS A 58 -1.65 -10.14 -7.72
C CYS A 58 -0.50 -11.05 -7.28
N GLY A 59 0.02 -10.82 -6.07
CA GLY A 59 1.17 -11.55 -5.51
C GLY A 59 2.54 -10.94 -5.85
N GLN A 60 2.63 -9.99 -6.77
CA GLN A 60 3.89 -9.32 -7.14
C GLN A 60 3.99 -7.92 -6.55
N SER A 61 5.18 -7.31 -6.64
CA SER A 61 5.32 -5.88 -6.40
C SER A 61 4.67 -5.11 -7.54
N VAL A 62 4.03 -4.01 -7.21
CA VAL A 62 3.33 -3.14 -8.15
C VAL A 62 3.82 -1.72 -7.91
N GLU A 63 4.10 -0.99 -8.99
CA GLU A 63 4.42 0.43 -8.91
C GLU A 63 3.17 1.23 -8.56
N GLU A 64 3.29 2.27 -7.74
CA GLU A 64 2.14 3.10 -7.36
C GLU A 64 1.45 3.73 -8.58
N ALA A 65 2.21 4.08 -9.63
CA ALA A 65 1.67 4.59 -10.89
C ALA A 65 0.83 3.54 -11.65
N GLU A 66 1.32 2.30 -11.75
CA GLU A 66 0.60 1.20 -12.41
C GLU A 66 -0.71 0.89 -11.66
N LEU A 67 -0.67 0.91 -10.32
CA LEU A 67 -1.87 0.72 -9.51
C LEU A 67 -2.89 1.86 -9.73
N ASP A 68 -2.44 3.10 -9.83
CA ASP A 68 -3.29 4.26 -10.09
C ASP A 68 -3.95 4.19 -11.47
N GLU A 69 -3.18 3.82 -12.50
CA GLU A 69 -3.68 3.62 -13.86
C GLU A 69 -4.73 2.51 -13.91
N ALA A 70 -4.44 1.35 -13.31
CA ALA A 70 -5.37 0.23 -13.26
C ALA A 70 -6.68 0.63 -12.56
N ILE A 71 -6.60 1.30 -11.41
CA ILE A 71 -7.79 1.75 -10.67
C ILE A 71 -8.57 2.82 -11.46
N ALA A 72 -7.88 3.71 -12.18
CA ALA A 72 -8.53 4.76 -12.97
C ALA A 72 -9.38 4.20 -14.13
N LEU A 73 -9.03 3.02 -14.67
CA LEU A 73 -9.80 2.32 -15.70
C LEU A 73 -11.12 1.74 -15.19
N VAL A 74 -11.28 1.61 -13.87
CA VAL A 74 -12.50 1.08 -13.25
C VAL A 74 -13.59 2.16 -13.20
N SER A 75 -14.83 1.76 -13.53
CA SER A 75 -16.01 2.62 -13.39
C SER A 75 -16.08 3.27 -12.00
N GLY A 76 -16.37 4.57 -11.96
CA GLY A 76 -16.45 5.34 -10.71
C GLY A 76 -17.44 4.78 -9.69
N ALA A 77 -18.47 4.04 -10.13
CA ALA A 77 -19.43 3.37 -9.24
C ALA A 77 -18.79 2.24 -8.39
N LEU A 78 -17.70 1.65 -8.88
CA LEU A 78 -16.94 0.59 -8.20
C LEU A 78 -15.73 1.15 -7.43
N ARG A 79 -15.33 2.38 -7.73
CA ARG A 79 -14.21 3.05 -7.07
C ARG A 79 -14.61 3.54 -5.68
N HIS A 80 -13.94 2.99 -4.68
CA HIS A 80 -14.17 3.34 -3.30
C HIS A 80 -12.86 3.77 -2.65
N ALA A 81 -12.68 5.08 -2.44
CA ALA A 81 -11.46 5.65 -1.88
C ALA A 81 -11.00 4.99 -0.57
N SER A 82 -11.95 4.55 0.27
CA SER A 82 -11.61 3.82 1.51
C SER A 82 -11.04 2.42 1.27
N THR A 83 -11.55 1.70 0.28
CA THR A 83 -11.01 0.40 -0.13
C THR A 83 -9.68 0.56 -0.85
N GLU A 84 -9.56 1.51 -1.78
CA GLU A 84 -8.29 1.83 -2.45
C GLU A 84 -7.21 2.15 -1.42
N ARG A 85 -7.51 3.00 -0.44
CA ARG A 85 -6.58 3.34 0.65
C ARG A 85 -6.23 2.14 1.52
N ALA A 86 -7.20 1.30 1.87
CA ALA A 86 -6.95 0.10 2.66
C ALA A 86 -6.05 -0.89 1.90
N TYR A 87 -6.29 -1.06 0.60
CA TYR A 87 -5.50 -1.94 -0.25
C TYR A 87 -4.07 -1.42 -0.47
N ARG A 88 -3.88 -0.11 -0.71
CA ARG A 88 -2.53 0.49 -0.74
C ARG A 88 -1.77 0.26 0.57
N ARG A 89 -2.43 0.40 1.72
CA ARG A 89 -1.81 0.12 3.03
C ARG A 89 -1.44 -1.35 3.20
N PHE A 90 -2.27 -2.26 2.72
CA PHE A 90 -1.96 -3.68 2.68
C PHE A 90 -0.73 -3.96 1.81
N LEU A 91 -0.70 -3.48 0.57
CA LEU A 91 0.45 -3.68 -0.32
C LEU A 91 1.74 -3.08 0.27
N LYS A 92 1.68 -1.89 0.89
CA LYS A 92 2.83 -1.32 1.62
C LYS A 92 3.27 -2.20 2.79
N ALA A 93 2.33 -2.74 3.57
CA ALA A 93 2.66 -3.59 4.71
C ALA A 93 3.31 -4.92 4.30
N GLU A 94 2.92 -5.47 3.15
CA GLU A 94 3.52 -6.67 2.55
C GLU A 94 4.81 -6.38 1.76
N GLY A 95 5.27 -5.11 1.69
CA GLY A 95 6.43 -4.72 0.89
C GLY A 95 6.22 -4.85 -0.62
N ARG A 96 4.97 -4.85 -1.08
CA ARG A 96 4.54 -5.07 -2.46
C ARG A 96 4.09 -3.81 -3.19
N LEU A 97 4.22 -2.64 -2.57
CA LEU A 97 3.99 -1.36 -3.24
C LEU A 97 5.30 -0.60 -3.35
N GLU A 98 5.77 -0.42 -4.57
CA GLU A 98 6.94 0.39 -4.86
C GLU A 98 6.51 1.86 -4.93
N GLU A 99 6.99 2.63 -3.95
CA GLU A 99 6.65 4.05 -3.86
C GLU A 99 7.34 4.81 -5.00
N THR A 100 6.53 5.44 -5.84
CA THR A 100 7.05 6.41 -6.81
C THR A 100 7.70 7.53 -6.01
N LYS A 101 8.99 7.80 -6.26
CA LYS A 101 9.69 8.91 -5.60
C LYS A 101 8.86 10.19 -5.71
N PRO A 102 8.70 10.98 -4.63
CA PRO A 102 7.88 12.19 -4.67
C PRO A 102 8.44 13.19 -5.69
N GLN A 103 7.76 13.31 -6.83
CA GLN A 103 8.18 14.20 -7.91
C GLN A 103 7.62 15.62 -7.68
N ARG A 104 6.50 15.74 -6.95
CA ARG A 104 5.84 17.04 -6.77
C ARG A 104 6.34 17.77 -5.52
N PRO A 105 6.47 19.11 -5.56
CA PRO A 105 6.94 19.91 -4.42
C PRO A 105 6.14 19.69 -3.12
N VAL A 106 4.83 19.47 -3.24
CA VAL A 106 3.94 19.21 -2.10
C VAL A 106 4.25 17.85 -1.44
N GLU A 107 4.53 16.83 -2.24
CA GLU A 107 4.88 15.49 -1.73
C GLU A 107 6.24 15.52 -1.04
N GLN A 108 7.20 16.27 -1.58
CA GLN A 108 8.50 16.50 -0.94
C GLN A 108 8.36 17.24 0.40
N LEU A 109 7.45 18.22 0.48
CA LEU A 109 7.17 18.94 1.72
C LEU A 109 6.57 18.00 2.78
N LEU A 110 5.61 17.16 2.39
CA LEU A 110 4.99 16.17 3.29
C LEU A 110 6.01 15.12 3.76
N LEU A 111 6.93 14.70 2.89
CA LEU A 111 8.03 13.80 3.25
C LEU A 111 8.92 14.44 4.32
N ARG A 112 9.40 15.66 4.09
CA ARG A 112 10.22 16.41 5.06
C ARG A 112 9.49 16.64 6.38
N TYR A 113 8.19 16.92 6.32
CA TYR A 113 7.38 17.10 7.52
C TYR A 113 7.24 15.79 8.30
N ARG A 114 7.09 14.65 7.61
CA ARG A 114 7.07 13.33 8.24
C ARG A 114 8.41 12.98 8.88
N GLU A 115 9.53 13.24 8.20
CA GLU A 115 10.88 13.10 8.74
C GLU A 115 11.06 13.96 10.00
N TYR A 116 10.67 15.23 9.93
CA TYR A 116 10.67 16.13 11.08
C TYR A 116 9.82 15.60 12.25
N LEU A 117 8.63 15.06 11.98
CA LEU A 117 7.79 14.47 13.02
C LEU A 117 8.41 13.21 13.63
N LEU A 118 9.19 12.44 12.87
CA LEU A 118 9.93 11.28 13.37
C LEU A 118 11.15 11.72 14.21
N ASP A 119 11.84 12.78 13.79
CA ASP A 119 12.96 13.39 14.50
C ASP A 119 12.50 13.96 15.86
N VAL A 120 11.43 14.76 15.85
CA VAL A 120 10.89 15.42 17.05
C VAL A 120 10.23 14.41 18.01
N ARG A 121 9.67 13.31 17.50
CA ARG A 121 9.09 12.23 18.34
C ARG A 121 10.10 11.16 18.76
N GLY A 122 11.38 11.33 18.44
CA GLY A 122 12.48 10.57 19.06
C GLY A 122 12.73 9.18 18.49
N LEU A 123 12.56 8.96 17.18
CA LEU A 123 12.87 7.68 16.53
C LEU A 123 14.01 7.78 15.49
N TYR A 124 15.04 8.57 15.76
CA TYR A 124 16.32 8.43 15.09
C TYR A 124 17.36 7.88 16.05
N GLN A 125 17.50 6.56 16.05
CA GLN A 125 18.70 5.90 16.52
C GLN A 125 19.05 4.83 15.50
N ARG A 126 19.84 5.19 14.48
CA ARG A 126 21.21 4.69 14.29
C ARG A 126 21.89 5.26 13.04
N GLU A 127 22.85 6.14 13.31
CA GLU A 127 24.17 6.29 12.67
C GLU A 127 24.25 6.58 11.16
N ARG A 128 24.39 7.88 10.87
CA ARG A 128 25.32 8.37 9.85
C ARG A 128 26.74 7.95 10.26
N SER A 129 27.27 6.92 9.63
CA SER A 129 28.70 6.62 9.66
C SER A 129 29.24 6.63 8.24
N LEU A 130 30.05 7.67 7.98
CA LEU A 130 31.17 7.73 7.03
C LEU A 130 30.79 7.85 5.54
N THR A 131 31.26 8.81 4.73
CA THR A 131 32.29 9.85 4.84
C THR A 131 32.11 10.74 3.60
N LEU A 132 31.87 12.03 3.77
CA LEU A 132 32.12 13.04 2.73
C LEU A 132 32.43 14.35 3.45
N PHE A 133 33.70 14.56 3.80
CA PHE A 133 34.30 15.90 3.88
C PHE A 133 35.82 15.79 4.07
N GLU A 134 36.52 15.39 3.01
CA GLU A 134 37.90 15.84 2.81
C GLU A 134 38.04 16.33 1.38
N VAL A 135 37.55 17.55 1.15
CA VAL A 135 38.06 18.40 0.08
C VAL A 135 38.25 19.80 0.65
N SER A 136 39.52 20.22 0.63
CA SER A 136 40.02 21.59 0.59
C SER A 136 39.92 22.43 1.87
N LYS A 137 41.03 22.43 2.62
CA LYS A 137 41.94 23.56 2.90
C LYS A 137 43.17 22.93 3.58
N SER A 138 44.41 23.04 3.09
CA SER A 138 45.09 24.27 2.68
C SER A 138 46.20 23.96 1.66
N VAL A 139 46.21 24.74 0.59
CA VAL A 139 47.40 25.14 -0.17
C VAL A 139 47.73 26.56 0.29
N GLU A 140 49.02 26.94 0.19
CA GLU A 140 49.65 28.25 0.47
C GLU A 140 50.08 28.42 1.95
N PHE A 141 51.36 28.60 2.32
CA PHE A 141 52.60 29.05 1.64
C PHE A 141 53.81 28.22 2.11
#